data_AF-A0AB37IIS7-F1
#
_entry.id   AF-A0AB37IIS7-F1
#
_cell.length_a   1.000
_cell.length_b   1.000
_cell.length_c   1.000
_cell.angle_alpha   90.00
_cell.angle_beta   90.00
_cell.angle_gamma   90.00
#
_symmetry.space_group_name_H-M   'P 1'
#
loop_
_entity.id
_entity.type
_entity.pdbx_description
1 polymer ?
#
loop_
_entity_poly.entity_id
_entity_poly.type
_entity_poly.pdbx_seq_one_letter_code
_entity_poly.pdbx_strand_id
1 'polypeptide(L)'
;MATKRQREIIAYLAKRQQHWVTATELATFCNCTTRTIRNQITKINETEQQIISSNQGYRIKQPTQDKQVIQTTNETGNHSCF
;
A
#
# COMPACT_ATOMS: atom_id res chain seq x y z
N MET A 1 8.62 8.29 12.98
CA MET A 1 7.48 8.20 13.92
C MET A 1 6.17 8.24 13.12
N ALA A 2 5.28 7.26 13.32
CA ALA A 2 3.99 7.27 12.65
C ALA A 2 3.07 8.36 13.23
N THR A 3 2.53 9.21 12.36
CA THR A 3 1.60 10.29 12.75
C THR A 3 0.26 9.71 13.22
N LYS A 4 -0.55 10.48 13.97
CA LYS A 4 -1.90 10.05 14.38
C LYS A 4 -2.74 9.54 13.20
N ARG A 5 -2.70 10.26 12.07
CA ARG A 5 -3.42 9.89 10.84
C ARG A 5 -2.96 8.55 10.26
N GLN A 6 -1.66 8.27 10.25
CA GLN A 6 -1.16 6.99 9.74
C GLN A 6 -1.68 5.82 10.59
N ARG A 7 -1.70 5.98 11.91
CA ARG A 7 -2.28 4.97 12.81
C ARG A 7 -3.77 4.78 12.58
N GLU A 8 -4.52 5.84 12.34
CA GLU A 8 -5.95 5.76 12.02
C GLU A 8 -6.21 5.03 10.69
N ILE A 9 -5.43 5.33 9.65
CA ILE A 9 -5.51 4.63 8.35
C ILE A 9 -5.22 3.14 8.52
N ILE A 10 -4.17 2.79 9.26
CA ILE A 10 -3.80 1.40 9.54
C ILE A 10 -4.91 0.72 10.34
N ALA A 11 -5.44 1.35 11.40
CA ALA A 11 -6.52 0.79 12.20
C ALA A 11 -7.82 0.59 11.40
N TYR A 12 -8.14 1.51 10.48
CA TYR A 12 -9.30 1.39 9.61
C TYR A 12 -9.15 0.21 8.63
N LEU A 13 -7.99 0.10 7.99
CA LEU A 13 -7.67 -1.03 7.10
C LEU A 13 -7.60 -2.36 7.89
N ALA A 14 -7.08 -2.34 9.12
CA ALA A 14 -7.01 -3.49 10.01
C ALA A 14 -8.39 -3.96 10.52
N LYS A 15 -9.40 -3.09 10.54
CA LYS A 15 -10.80 -3.50 10.78
C LYS A 15 -11.43 -4.13 9.54
N ARG A 16 -11.01 -3.71 8.33
CA ARG A 16 -11.54 -4.17 7.04
C ARG A 16 -10.55 -5.03 6.27
N GLN A 17 -9.83 -5.93 6.96
CA GLN A 17 -8.77 -6.74 6.33
C GLN A 17 -9.27 -7.67 5.23
N GLN A 18 -10.56 -7.99 5.20
CA GLN A 18 -11.15 -8.86 4.17
C GLN A 18 -11.70 -8.09 2.96
N HIS A 19 -11.71 -6.74 3.01
CA HIS A 19 -12.30 -5.92 1.96
C HIS A 19 -11.30 -4.90 1.41
N TRP A 20 -11.43 -4.59 0.13
CA TRP A 20 -10.68 -3.50 -0.49
C TRP A 20 -11.31 -2.17 -0.09
N VAL A 21 -10.50 -1.24 0.42
CA VAL A 21 -10.96 0.09 0.81
C VAL A 21 -10.46 1.11 -0.21
N THR A 22 -11.37 1.88 -0.81
CA THR A 22 -10.98 2.85 -1.83
C THR A 22 -10.27 4.07 -1.23
N ALA A 23 -9.48 4.77 -2.04
CA ALA A 23 -8.84 6.03 -1.65
C ALA A 23 -9.85 7.07 -1.16
N THR A 24 -11.01 7.11 -1.83
CA THR A 24 -12.10 8.02 -1.55
C THR A 24 -12.72 7.75 -0.18
N GLU A 25 -12.89 6.48 0.18
CA GLU A 25 -13.45 6.11 1.49
C GLU A 25 -12.52 6.49 2.64
N LEU A 26 -11.22 6.23 2.49
CA LEU A 26 -10.21 6.68 3.45
C LEU A 26 -10.10 8.20 3.52
N ALA A 27 -10.22 8.88 2.38
CA ALA A 27 -10.22 10.33 2.28
C ALA A 27 -11.40 10.93 3.04
N THR A 28 -12.61 10.40 2.84
CA THR A 28 -13.81 10.81 3.58
C THR A 28 -13.66 10.54 5.08
N PHE A 29 -13.16 9.36 5.47
CA PHE A 29 -12.98 9.00 6.88
C PHE A 29 -11.95 9.90 7.59
N CYS A 30 -10.80 10.17 6.97
CA CYS A 30 -9.78 11.05 7.52
C CYS A 30 -10.03 12.54 7.25
N ASN A 31 -11.15 12.90 6.61
CA ASN A 31 -11.46 14.24 6.13
C ASN A 31 -10.29 14.90 5.36
N CYS A 32 -9.66 14.11 4.47
CA CYS A 32 -8.48 14.46 3.71
C CYS A 32 -8.71 14.21 2.22
N THR A 33 -7.77 14.63 1.36
CA THR A 33 -7.84 14.31 -0.06
C THR A 33 -7.24 12.93 -0.37
N THR A 34 -7.68 12.31 -1.45
CA THR A 34 -7.10 11.06 -1.97
C THR A 34 -5.59 11.18 -2.23
N ARG A 35 -5.12 12.38 -2.63
CA ARG A 35 -3.69 12.70 -2.79
C ARG A 35 -2.94 12.63 -1.46
N THR A 36 -3.53 13.14 -0.37
CA THR A 36 -2.96 12.99 0.97
C THR A 36 -2.93 11.52 1.39
N ILE A 37 -4.00 10.77 1.16
CA ILE A 37 -4.05 9.32 1.47
C ILE A 37 -2.93 8.57 0.74
N ARG A 38 -2.77 8.77 -0.57
CA ARG A 38 -1.64 8.18 -1.33
C ARG A 38 -0.30 8.49 -0.68
N ASN A 39 -0.03 9.77 -0.37
CA ASN A 39 1.22 10.17 0.26
C ASN A 39 1.43 9.53 1.64
N GLN A 40 0.37 9.43 2.46
CA GLN A 40 0.44 8.77 3.76
C GLN A 40 0.73 7.27 3.61
N ILE A 41 0.09 6.60 2.65
CA ILE A 41 0.29 5.17 2.37
C ILE A 41 1.71 4.93 1.87
N THR A 42 2.24 5.76 0.99
CA THR A 42 3.66 5.70 0.57
C THR A 42 4.57 5.80 1.78
N LYS A 43 4.37 6.80 2.66
CA LYS A 43 5.18 6.96 3.88
C LYS A 43 5.06 5.80 4.86
N ILE A 44 3.87 5.20 4.98
CA ILE A 44 3.66 3.99 5.79
C ILE A 44 4.48 2.86 5.20
N ASN A 45 4.35 2.62 3.89
CA ASN A 45 5.07 1.56 3.18
C ASN A 45 6.60 1.76 3.12
N GLU A 46 7.09 3.00 3.18
CA GLU A 46 8.51 3.32 3.32
C GLU A 46 9.05 2.92 4.70
N THR A 47 8.23 3.03 5.74
CA THR A 47 8.61 2.68 7.11
C THR A 47 8.45 1.18 7.35
N GLU A 48 7.31 0.63 6.96
CA GLU A 48 6.94 -0.76 7.15
C GLU A 48 5.98 -1.15 6.02
N GLN A 49 6.41 -2.06 5.13
CA GLN A 49 5.67 -2.53 3.94
C GLN A 49 4.38 -3.31 4.32
N GLN A 50 3.38 -2.61 4.86
CA GLN A 50 2.15 -3.19 5.40
C GLN A 50 0.90 -2.96 4.55
N ILE A 51 0.93 -2.10 3.52
CA ILE A 51 -0.25 -1.77 2.73
C ILE A 51 -0.05 -2.20 1.27
N ILE A 52 -1.00 -2.97 0.75
CA ILE A 52 -1.12 -3.29 -0.68
C ILE A 52 -2.01 -2.24 -1.33
N SER A 53 -1.50 -1.63 -2.40
CA SER A 53 -2.28 -0.81 -3.32
C SER A 53 -2.55 -1.60 -4.61
N SER A 54 -3.81 -1.67 -5.02
CA SER A 54 -4.24 -2.24 -6.30
C SER A 54 -5.25 -1.30 -6.98
N ASN A 55 -5.62 -1.58 -8.24
CA ASN A 55 -6.66 -0.84 -8.95
C ASN A 55 -8.02 -0.85 -8.24
N GLN A 56 -8.26 -1.83 -7.37
CA GLN A 56 -9.48 -1.95 -6.56
C GLN A 56 -9.45 -1.09 -5.29
N GLY A 57 -8.27 -0.65 -4.83
CA GLY A 57 -8.12 0.15 -3.61
C GLY A 57 -6.91 -0.26 -2.76
N TYR A 58 -7.05 -0.09 -1.45
CA TYR A 58 -6.01 -0.36 -0.45
C TYR A 58 -6.45 -1.45 0.51
N ARG A 59 -5.48 -2.25 0.92
CA ARG A 59 -5.67 -3.34 1.88
C ARG A 59 -4.43 -3.51 2.74
N ILE A 60 -4.60 -3.93 3.99
CA ILE A 60 -3.46 -4.28 4.84
C ILE A 60 -2.92 -5.66 4.41
N LYS A 61 -1.60 -5.78 4.26
CA LYS A 61 -0.90 -7.08 4.19
C LYS A 61 -1.13 -7.73 5.54
N GLN A 62 -1.75 -8.90 5.55
CA GLN A 62 -1.66 -9.74 6.73
C GLN A 62 -0.17 -10.01 6.98
N PRO A 63 0.28 -10.08 8.24
CA PRO A 63 1.59 -10.60 8.55
C PRO A 63 1.57 -12.10 8.27
N THR A 64 1.51 -12.48 7.01
CA THR A 64 2.04 -13.75 6.58
C THR A 64 3.52 -13.67 6.92
N GLN A 65 3.98 -14.52 7.83
CA GLN A 65 5.40 -14.79 8.03
C GLN A 65 5.96 -15.35 6.73
N ASP A 66 6.14 -14.51 5.72
CA ASP A 66 6.72 -14.90 4.45
C ASP A 66 8.02 -14.13 4.28
N LYS A 67 9.05 -14.76 4.83
CA LYS A 67 10.39 -14.65 4.28
C LYS A 67 10.29 -15.05 2.80
N GLN A 68 10.71 -14.13 1.93
CA GLN A 68 11.24 -14.33 0.56
C GLN A 68 10.24 -14.53 -0.59
N VAL A 69 10.12 -13.50 -1.46
CA VAL A 69 10.11 -13.74 -2.92
C VAL A 69 10.97 -12.69 -3.61
N ILE A 70 11.91 -13.22 -4.38
CA ILE A 70 12.98 -12.62 -5.16
C ILE A 70 12.42 -11.95 -6.44
N GLN A 71 13.02 -10.81 -6.80
CA GLN A 71 13.23 -10.19 -8.12
C GLN A 71 12.32 -10.56 -9.31
N THR A 72 11.79 -9.53 -9.98
CA THR A 72 11.56 -9.55 -11.44
C THR A 72 11.84 -8.16 -12.01
N THR A 73 13.13 -7.87 -12.24
CA THR A 73 13.55 -6.90 -13.26
C THR A 73 14.22 -7.70 -14.36
N ASN A 74 13.37 -8.26 -15.19
CA ASN A 74 13.62 -8.83 -16.50
C ASN A 74 12.66 -8.00 -17.36
N GLU A 75 13.01 -7.37 -18.46
CA GLU A 75 14.09 -7.54 -19.42
C GLU A 75 13.78 -6.48 -20.51
N THR A 76 14.79 -5.92 -21.18
CA THR A 76 14.79 -5.66 -22.64
C THR A 76 16.06 -4.88 -22.95
N GLY A 77 16.99 -5.50 -23.68
CA GLY A 77 18.15 -4.79 -24.20
C GLY A 77 19.35 -5.65 -24.56
N ASN A 78 19.18 -6.88 -25.04
CA ASN A 78 20.21 -7.52 -25.85
C ASN A 78 19.57 -8.25 -27.03
N HIS A 79 19.39 -7.52 -28.12
CA HIS A 79 19.12 -8.08 -29.43
C HIS A 79 20.46 -8.12 -30.17
N SER A 80 21.14 -9.25 -30.09
CA SER A 80 22.17 -9.63 -31.06
C SER A 80 21.46 -10.41 -32.17
N CYS A 81 21.66 -10.00 -33.43
CA CYS A 81 21.64 -10.82 -34.65
C CYS A 81 21.60 -9.91 -35.89
N PHE A 82 22.75 -9.64 -36.50
CA PHE A 82 23.10 -10.01 -37.89
C PHE A 82 24.56 -9.65 -38.18
#